data_AF-A0A0F9E9M5-F1
#
_entry.id   AF-A0A0F9E9M5-F1
#
_cell.length_a   1.000
_cell.length_b   1.000
_cell.length_c   1.000
_cell.angle_alpha   90.00
_cell.angle_beta   90.00
_cell.angle_gamma   90.00
#
_symmetry.space_group_name_H-M   'P 1'
#
loop_
_entity.id
_entity.type
_entity.pdbx_description
1 polymer ?
#
loop_
_entity_poly.entity_id
_entity_poly.type
_entity_poly.pdbx_seq_one_letter_code
_entity_poly.pdbx_strand_id
1 'polypeptide(L)'
;AGWTVKLRIGARVMLLANVSVRNGLVNGACGTVVRWETTGRPVVRFADGTEHAVERHAWTTDVVGTGGGGAQWVVRHMQMPLRLAYATTIHKAQGLSMHEAEIKLDGTVFAEGQAYVALSRVRSKDGLRLIMPFDPACIRANPRVLRFYGETGAAGGAPAADAAGVHVPDDDELRAMVRTLSDADALEVAIIDNLQREDLHPLDEAQGYAALLNHGFNTKEIGLRIGKSDSYVQQRLVLQKLIPAVKKDLLADKITFGHGRVIARLTPEQQKQTLAAVFDEAREWPGGDDGPRTIKELIAWIQRNYHLDLHAAAFDKGDANLLPTEPACTTCPKRTGANPSLFPEVKKADTCTDPPCFRRKLDMHLVKIRKLHKDQLLSGETILLSDEYNPTAAKKQEGRARSLWEEVKKGSCPHVQRGILVDGPRRGHLLSVCTYSKCPKHRGVAAAGTTTRAGATERAQNVCFRLEQDAKKLGLQRSLDLILERVQSAPARDRQAVALRRPDLNDVAVSFYLDIWYERRKRVAEMMGWDVKTTAYGNNTDAFDHTIDAQIIIDSGQEQAS
;
A
#
# COMPACT_ATOMS: atom_id res chain seq x y z
N ALA A 1 36.30 -8.21 -24.44
CA ALA A 1 35.91 -9.43 -25.17
C ALA A 1 34.47 -9.77 -24.82
N GLY A 2 33.56 -9.79 -25.80
CA GLY A 2 32.14 -10.09 -25.56
C GLY A 2 31.95 -11.56 -25.15
N TRP A 3 31.36 -11.80 -23.99
CA TRP A 3 31.10 -13.15 -23.48
C TRP A 3 30.01 -13.81 -24.33
N THR A 4 30.43 -14.73 -25.20
CA THR A 4 29.51 -15.50 -26.06
C THR A 4 29.17 -16.81 -25.36
N VAL A 5 27.90 -17.06 -25.06
CA VAL A 5 27.45 -18.32 -24.43
C VAL A 5 27.11 -19.33 -25.53
N LYS A 6 27.83 -20.45 -25.57
CA LYS A 6 27.54 -21.58 -26.47
C LYS A 6 26.76 -22.64 -25.72
N LEU A 7 25.58 -22.99 -26.20
CA LEU A 7 24.70 -24.01 -25.62
C LEU A 7 24.46 -25.15 -26.61
N ARG A 8 24.23 -26.36 -26.10
CA ARG A 8 23.83 -27.54 -26.87
C ARG A 8 22.62 -28.20 -26.21
N ILE A 9 21.81 -28.92 -26.97
CA ILE A 9 20.79 -29.82 -26.41
C ILE A 9 21.48 -30.81 -25.46
N GLY A 10 20.90 -31.02 -24.29
CA GLY A 10 21.45 -31.80 -23.18
C GLY A 10 22.33 -31.01 -22.20
N ALA A 11 22.64 -29.74 -22.50
CA ALA A 11 23.45 -28.92 -21.61
C ALA A 11 22.70 -28.58 -20.30
N ARG A 12 23.35 -28.79 -19.15
CA ARG A 12 22.85 -28.35 -17.85
C ARG A 12 23.14 -26.86 -17.66
N VAL A 13 22.11 -26.08 -17.38
CA VAL A 13 22.15 -24.62 -17.33
C VAL A 13 21.49 -24.08 -16.08
N MET A 14 21.86 -22.87 -15.69
CA MET A 14 21.31 -22.13 -14.55
C MET A 14 20.86 -20.75 -15.04
N LEU A 15 19.71 -20.32 -14.53
CA LEU A 15 19.19 -18.97 -14.75
C LEU A 15 19.99 -17.93 -13.96
N LEU A 16 20.36 -16.83 -14.61
CA LEU A 16 21.10 -15.71 -14.02
C LEU A 16 20.20 -14.52 -13.64
N ALA A 17 18.90 -14.61 -13.94
CA ALA A 17 17.93 -13.55 -13.71
C ALA A 17 16.55 -14.16 -13.41
N ASN A 18 15.69 -13.38 -12.78
CA ASN A 18 14.30 -13.77 -12.54
C ASN A 18 13.51 -13.61 -13.84
N VAL A 19 13.06 -14.73 -14.41
CA VAL A 19 12.32 -14.76 -15.69
C VAL A 19 10.81 -14.86 -15.44
N SER A 20 10.39 -15.73 -14.51
CA SER A 20 9.00 -15.88 -14.12
C SER A 20 8.90 -16.48 -12.72
N VAL A 21 8.79 -15.60 -11.73
CA VAL A 21 8.69 -15.99 -10.31
C VAL A 21 7.45 -16.87 -10.07
N ARG A 22 6.35 -16.65 -10.81
CA ARG A 22 5.12 -17.44 -10.73
C ARG A 22 5.32 -18.91 -11.10
N ASN A 23 6.29 -19.20 -11.98
CA ASN A 23 6.60 -20.53 -12.47
C ASN A 23 7.91 -21.07 -11.87
N GLY A 24 8.41 -20.48 -10.77
CA GLY A 24 9.66 -20.91 -10.14
C GLY A 24 10.95 -20.61 -10.93
N LEU A 25 10.86 -19.82 -12.01
CA LEU A 25 12.01 -19.43 -12.85
C LEU A 25 12.73 -18.22 -12.26
N VAL A 26 13.41 -18.46 -11.14
CA VAL A 26 14.19 -17.48 -10.38
C VAL A 26 15.68 -17.62 -10.66
N ASN A 27 16.45 -16.59 -10.31
CA ASN A 27 17.91 -16.64 -10.34
C ASN A 27 18.42 -17.84 -9.53
N GLY A 28 19.29 -18.66 -10.13
CA GLY A 28 19.79 -19.90 -9.55
C GLY A 28 19.00 -21.15 -9.92
N ALA A 29 17.83 -21.04 -10.56
CA ALA A 29 17.07 -22.20 -11.01
C ALA A 29 17.86 -22.99 -12.08
N CYS A 30 18.04 -24.28 -11.83
CA CYS A 30 18.79 -25.19 -12.70
C CYS A 30 17.85 -26.00 -13.60
N GLY A 31 18.29 -26.25 -14.82
CA GLY A 31 17.57 -27.08 -15.78
C GLY A 31 18.47 -27.64 -16.88
N THR A 32 17.86 -28.37 -17.81
CA THR A 32 18.55 -28.99 -18.95
C THR A 32 17.96 -28.47 -20.25
N VAL A 33 18.80 -28.01 -21.18
CA VAL A 33 18.36 -27.58 -22.52
C VAL A 33 17.82 -28.79 -23.28
N VAL A 34 16.55 -28.79 -23.66
CA VAL A 34 15.89 -29.93 -24.32
C VAL A 34 15.73 -29.76 -25.82
N ARG A 35 15.46 -28.54 -26.29
CA ARG A 35 15.28 -28.22 -27.71
C ARG A 35 15.47 -26.73 -27.97
N TRP A 36 15.44 -26.34 -29.24
CA TRP A 36 15.42 -24.96 -29.68
C TRP A 36 14.12 -24.66 -30.41
N GLU A 37 13.57 -23.48 -30.19
CA GLU A 37 12.46 -22.97 -31.00
C GLU A 37 12.96 -22.47 -32.35
N THR A 38 12.03 -22.37 -33.32
CA THR A 38 12.29 -21.80 -34.65
C THR A 38 12.78 -20.35 -34.60
N THR A 39 12.47 -19.62 -33.51
CA THR A 39 12.94 -18.26 -33.24
C THR A 39 14.36 -18.20 -32.66
N GLY A 40 15.01 -19.35 -32.46
CA GLY A 40 16.37 -19.45 -31.90
C GLY A 40 16.45 -19.38 -30.38
N ARG A 41 15.32 -19.49 -29.67
CA ARG A 41 15.27 -19.54 -28.19
C ARG A 41 15.52 -20.97 -27.67
N PRO A 42 16.37 -21.17 -26.66
CA PRO A 42 16.52 -22.48 -26.04
C PRO A 42 15.32 -22.75 -25.12
N VAL A 43 14.79 -23.96 -25.21
CA VAL A 43 13.80 -24.50 -24.27
C VAL A 43 14.53 -25.31 -23.22
N VAL A 44 14.33 -24.95 -21.96
CA VAL A 44 14.99 -25.57 -20.81
C VAL A 44 13.94 -26.28 -19.96
N ARG A 45 14.19 -27.54 -19.62
CA ARG A 45 13.40 -28.31 -18.65
C ARG A 45 13.97 -28.09 -17.25
N PHE A 46 13.20 -27.49 -16.35
CA PHE A 46 13.63 -27.17 -14.99
C PHE A 46 13.32 -28.30 -14.01
N ALA A 47 13.81 -28.19 -12.77
CA ALA A 47 13.72 -29.24 -11.75
C ALA A 47 12.28 -29.62 -11.35
N ASP A 48 11.32 -28.74 -11.60
CA ASP A 48 9.88 -28.97 -11.42
C ASP A 48 9.24 -29.78 -12.57
N GLY A 49 10.03 -30.16 -13.59
CA GLY A 49 9.59 -30.91 -14.76
C GLY A 49 9.00 -30.04 -15.87
N THR A 50 8.88 -28.72 -15.69
CA THR A 50 8.30 -27.83 -16.69
C THR A 50 9.31 -27.42 -17.75
N GLU A 51 8.84 -27.23 -18.99
CA GLU A 51 9.66 -26.76 -20.11
C GLU A 51 9.36 -25.30 -20.44
N HIS A 52 10.39 -24.47 -20.44
CA HIS A 52 10.26 -23.05 -20.70
C HIS A 52 11.25 -22.56 -21.75
N ALA A 53 10.75 -21.83 -22.75
CA ALA A 53 11.56 -21.09 -23.69
C ALA A 53 12.16 -19.85 -23.00
N VAL A 54 13.49 -19.76 -22.97
CA VAL A 54 14.18 -18.69 -22.25
C VAL A 54 14.47 -17.52 -23.21
N GLU A 55 13.98 -16.34 -22.84
CA GLU A 55 14.19 -15.12 -23.61
C GLU A 55 15.47 -14.37 -23.20
N ARG A 56 15.91 -13.42 -24.04
CA ARG A 56 17.01 -12.52 -23.69
C ARG A 56 16.55 -11.55 -22.60
N HIS A 57 17.37 -11.40 -21.57
CA HIS A 57 17.12 -10.48 -20.46
C HIS A 57 17.91 -9.18 -20.65
N ALA A 58 17.33 -8.07 -20.18
CA ALA A 58 17.92 -6.74 -20.21
C ALA A 58 18.50 -6.41 -18.83
N TRP A 59 19.81 -6.25 -18.72
CA TRP A 59 20.42 -5.63 -17.54
C TRP A 59 20.63 -4.15 -17.83
N THR A 60 20.13 -3.29 -16.95
CA THR A 60 20.31 -1.84 -17.03
C THR A 60 21.19 -1.36 -15.89
N THR A 61 22.10 -0.43 -16.18
CA THR A 61 22.94 0.22 -15.17
C THR A 61 23.03 1.70 -15.47
N ASP A 62 22.77 2.50 -14.45
CA ASP A 62 22.91 3.95 -14.53
C ASP A 62 24.37 4.32 -14.33
N VAL A 63 24.93 5.04 -15.31
CA VAL A 63 26.30 5.55 -15.28
C VAL A 63 26.25 7.06 -15.20
N VAL A 64 26.78 7.60 -14.11
CA VAL A 64 26.94 9.05 -13.94
C VAL A 64 28.23 9.46 -14.63
N GLY A 65 28.14 10.31 -15.64
CA GLY A 65 29.32 10.85 -16.31
C GLY A 65 30.12 11.77 -15.38
N THR A 66 31.44 11.64 -15.36
CA THR A 66 32.37 12.49 -14.59
C THR A 66 32.66 13.85 -15.25
N GLY A 67 32.14 14.09 -16.46
CA GLY A 67 32.18 15.41 -17.11
C GLY A 67 31.15 16.35 -16.48
N GLY A 68 31.55 17.60 -16.20
CA GLY A 68 30.87 18.64 -15.39
C GLY A 68 29.46 19.11 -15.80
N GLY A 69 28.63 18.25 -16.40
CA GLY A 69 27.21 18.46 -16.65
C GLY A 69 26.29 17.42 -16.02
N GLY A 70 26.80 16.41 -15.30
CA GLY A 70 25.97 15.46 -14.54
C GLY A 70 25.02 14.60 -15.39
N ALA A 71 25.31 14.40 -16.68
CA ALA A 71 24.50 13.56 -17.55
C ALA A 71 24.51 12.11 -17.04
N GLN A 72 23.33 11.59 -16.72
CA GLN A 72 23.09 10.21 -16.31
C GLN A 72 22.76 9.40 -17.57
N TRP A 73 23.58 8.39 -17.85
CA TRP A 73 23.39 7.48 -18.98
C TRP A 73 22.84 6.16 -18.47
N VAL A 74 21.82 5.61 -19.12
CA VAL A 74 21.35 4.25 -18.84
C VAL A 74 22.00 3.31 -19.85
N VAL A 75 22.93 2.47 -19.39
CA VAL A 75 23.56 1.44 -20.23
C VAL A 75 22.73 0.17 -20.13
N ARG A 76 22.23 -0.32 -21.27
CA ARG A 76 21.44 -1.56 -21.35
C ARG A 76 22.23 -2.66 -22.05
N HIS A 77 22.43 -3.78 -21.36
CA HIS A 77 23.04 -5.00 -21.89
C HIS A 77 21.97 -6.08 -22.08
N MET A 78 21.79 -6.57 -23.31
CA MET A 78 20.83 -7.62 -23.65
C MET A 78 21.54 -8.95 -23.87
N GLN A 79 21.30 -9.94 -23.03
CA GLN A 79 21.93 -11.26 -23.15
C GLN A 79 21.01 -12.39 -22.69
N MET A 80 21.25 -13.60 -23.16
CA MET A 80 20.55 -14.78 -22.67
C MET A 80 20.91 -15.02 -21.20
N PRO A 81 19.94 -15.10 -20.27
CA PRO A 81 20.19 -15.22 -18.83
C PRO A 81 20.53 -16.67 -18.44
N LEU A 82 21.35 -17.35 -19.23
CA LEU A 82 21.74 -18.74 -19.02
C LEU A 82 23.26 -18.86 -18.95
N ARG A 83 23.72 -19.67 -17.99
CA ARG A 83 25.10 -20.14 -17.90
C ARG A 83 25.12 -21.65 -17.74
N LEU A 84 26.15 -22.31 -18.27
CA LEU A 84 26.39 -23.73 -17.99
C LEU A 84 26.55 -23.95 -16.48
N ALA A 85 25.87 -24.97 -15.95
CA ALA A 85 25.69 -25.21 -14.52
C ALA A 85 26.18 -26.60 -14.08
N TYR A 86 27.21 -27.13 -14.75
CA TYR A 86 27.87 -28.37 -14.33
C TYR A 86 28.71 -28.18 -13.07
N ALA A 87 29.24 -26.98 -12.87
CA ALA A 87 29.93 -26.57 -11.66
C ALA A 87 29.58 -25.11 -11.39
N THR A 88 29.38 -24.78 -10.12
CA THR A 88 29.20 -23.41 -9.65
C THR A 88 30.27 -23.12 -8.60
N THR A 89 30.59 -21.84 -8.41
CA THR A 89 31.52 -21.45 -7.35
C THR A 89 30.80 -21.40 -6.01
N ILE A 90 31.51 -21.64 -4.91
CA ILE A 90 30.97 -21.58 -3.55
C ILE A 90 30.22 -20.26 -3.30
N HIS A 91 30.81 -19.14 -3.73
CA HIS A 91 30.21 -17.81 -3.63
C HIS A 91 28.87 -17.70 -4.38
N LYS A 92 28.71 -18.38 -5.53
CA LYS A 92 27.46 -18.34 -6.31
C LYS A 92 26.44 -19.39 -5.85
N ALA A 93 26.86 -20.34 -5.01
CA ALA A 93 25.97 -21.26 -4.32
C ALA A 93 25.46 -20.73 -2.96
N GLN A 94 25.91 -19.55 -2.54
CA GLN A 94 25.50 -18.95 -1.27
C GLN A 94 23.98 -18.71 -1.26
N GLY A 95 23.29 -19.31 -0.28
CA GLY A 95 21.83 -19.24 -0.17
C GLY A 95 21.03 -20.29 -0.98
N LEU A 96 21.70 -21.23 -1.67
CA LEU A 96 21.03 -22.38 -2.30
C LEU A 96 20.94 -23.55 -1.32
N SER A 97 19.80 -24.24 -1.25
CA SER A 97 19.67 -25.48 -0.48
C SER A 97 19.59 -26.66 -1.45
N MET A 98 20.55 -27.60 -1.34
CA MET A 98 20.73 -28.71 -2.27
C MET A 98 20.43 -30.04 -1.58
N HIS A 99 19.82 -30.96 -2.32
CA HIS A 99 19.62 -32.34 -1.87
C HIS A 99 20.90 -33.15 -1.95
N GLU A 100 21.64 -33.01 -3.06
CA GLU A 100 22.92 -33.65 -3.28
C GLU A 100 23.91 -32.65 -3.89
N ALA A 101 25.17 -32.69 -3.49
CA ALA A 101 26.24 -31.91 -4.11
C ALA A 101 27.59 -32.63 -4.06
N GLU A 102 28.33 -32.51 -5.17
CA GLU A 102 29.75 -32.87 -5.24
C GLU A 102 30.59 -31.60 -5.09
N ILE A 103 31.38 -31.52 -4.02
CA ILE A 103 32.11 -30.32 -3.64
C ILE A 103 33.61 -30.59 -3.70
N LYS A 104 34.33 -29.77 -4.47
CA LYS A 104 35.79 -29.77 -4.47
C LYS A 104 36.31 -28.84 -3.38
N LEU A 105 36.95 -29.39 -2.36
CA LEU A 105 37.55 -28.67 -1.25
C LEU A 105 39.07 -28.91 -1.27
N ASP A 106 39.78 -28.12 -2.06
CA ASP A 106 41.23 -28.16 -2.20
C ASP A 106 41.84 -26.78 -1.86
N GLY A 107 43.13 -26.58 -2.14
CA GLY A 107 43.84 -25.32 -1.93
C GLY A 107 43.27 -24.09 -2.68
N THR A 108 42.25 -24.24 -3.53
CA THR A 108 41.53 -23.11 -4.13
C THR A 108 40.61 -22.38 -3.15
N VAL A 109 40.32 -22.96 -1.98
CA VAL A 109 39.53 -22.35 -0.90
C VAL A 109 40.45 -21.48 -0.03
N PHE A 110 40.61 -20.22 -0.45
CA PHE A 110 41.60 -19.32 0.12
C PHE A 110 41.10 -18.53 1.33
N ALA A 111 39.78 -18.34 1.50
CA ALA A 111 39.22 -17.54 2.59
C ALA A 111 38.58 -18.38 3.69
N GLU A 112 38.71 -17.90 4.93
CA GLU A 112 38.08 -18.48 6.11
C GLU A 112 36.55 -18.48 5.96
N GLY A 113 35.89 -19.59 6.29
CA GLY A 113 34.44 -19.76 6.19
C GLY A 113 33.91 -20.19 4.81
N GLN A 114 34.68 -20.13 3.73
CA GLN A 114 34.21 -20.57 2.40
C GLN A 114 33.86 -22.06 2.37
N ALA A 115 34.70 -22.92 2.97
CA ALA A 115 34.40 -24.35 3.08
C ALA A 115 33.09 -24.59 3.85
N TYR A 116 32.86 -23.85 4.94
CA TYR A 116 31.61 -23.93 5.71
C TYR A 116 30.39 -23.51 4.88
N VAL A 117 30.49 -22.43 4.10
CA VAL A 117 29.42 -22.01 3.19
C VAL A 117 29.06 -23.12 2.22
N ALA A 118 30.06 -23.78 1.61
CA ALA A 118 29.82 -24.87 0.68
C ALA A 118 29.13 -26.08 1.33
N LEU A 119 29.66 -26.54 2.46
CA LEU A 119 29.17 -27.72 3.18
C LEU A 119 27.75 -27.51 3.74
N SER A 120 27.45 -26.33 4.28
CA SER A 120 26.15 -25.99 4.86
C SER A 120 25.00 -25.90 3.85
N ARG A 121 25.27 -25.98 2.53
CA ARG A 121 24.21 -25.96 1.51
C ARG A 121 23.53 -27.31 1.32
N VAL A 122 24.15 -28.40 1.76
CA VAL A 122 23.60 -29.76 1.64
C VAL A 122 22.83 -30.11 2.90
N ARG A 123 21.61 -30.64 2.73
CA ARG A 123 20.68 -30.88 3.85
C ARG A 123 21.00 -32.11 4.70
N SER A 124 21.70 -33.09 4.14
CA SER A 124 22.04 -34.33 4.83
C SER A 124 23.46 -34.77 4.50
N LYS A 125 24.06 -35.55 5.40
CA LYS A 125 25.39 -36.14 5.18
C LYS A 125 25.40 -37.06 3.95
N ASP A 126 24.33 -37.83 3.74
CA ASP A 126 24.21 -38.77 2.62
C ASP A 126 24.21 -38.08 1.24
N GLY A 127 23.76 -36.82 1.18
CA GLY A 127 23.77 -36.01 -0.04
C GLY A 127 25.10 -35.30 -0.32
N LEU A 128 26.07 -35.38 0.59
CA LEU A 128 27.35 -34.68 0.47
C LEU A 128 28.43 -35.61 -0.07
N ARG A 129 29.06 -35.24 -1.18
CA ARG A 129 30.23 -35.93 -1.73
C ARG A 129 31.38 -34.96 -1.88
N LEU A 130 32.56 -35.31 -1.38
CA LEU A 130 33.77 -34.52 -1.58
C LEU A 130 34.55 -35.05 -2.78
N ILE A 131 34.95 -34.16 -3.68
CA ILE A 131 35.76 -34.49 -4.85
C ILE A 131 37.23 -34.50 -4.42
N MET A 132 37.90 -35.64 -4.58
CA MET A 132 39.32 -35.79 -4.28
C MET A 132 40.21 -35.11 -5.35
N PRO A 133 41.37 -34.54 -4.98
CA PRO A 133 41.96 -34.53 -3.64
C PRO A 133 41.28 -33.51 -2.69
N PHE A 134 41.08 -33.93 -1.45
CA PHE A 134 40.58 -33.10 -0.35
C PHE A 134 41.76 -32.57 0.46
N ASP A 135 41.79 -31.26 0.73
CA ASP A 135 42.75 -30.64 1.63
C ASP A 135 42.04 -30.20 2.93
N PRO A 136 42.20 -30.94 4.05
CA PRO A 136 41.60 -30.59 5.33
C PRO A 136 41.97 -29.18 5.82
N ALA A 137 43.15 -28.67 5.45
CA ALA A 137 43.62 -27.35 5.88
C ALA A 137 42.79 -26.20 5.30
N CYS A 138 41.96 -26.45 4.29
CA CYS A 138 41.08 -25.45 3.72
C CYS A 138 39.87 -25.12 4.62
N ILE A 139 39.53 -26.00 5.57
CA ILE A 139 38.42 -25.80 6.52
C ILE A 139 38.92 -24.94 7.68
N ARG A 140 38.79 -23.62 7.53
CA ARG A 140 39.25 -22.64 8.51
C ARG A 140 38.10 -21.74 8.95
N ALA A 141 38.02 -21.47 10.25
CA ALA A 141 37.10 -20.51 10.84
C ALA A 141 37.89 -19.29 11.34
N ASN A 142 37.32 -18.09 11.17
CA ASN A 142 37.99 -16.88 11.61
C ASN A 142 38.09 -16.85 13.15
N PRO A 143 39.27 -16.58 13.73
CA PRO A 143 39.46 -16.58 15.19
C PRO A 143 38.57 -15.57 15.93
N ARG A 144 38.22 -14.43 15.31
CA ARG A 144 37.30 -13.45 15.91
C ARG A 144 35.87 -14.00 16.00
N VAL A 145 35.45 -14.77 15.00
CA VAL A 145 34.14 -15.42 14.98
C VAL A 145 34.07 -16.52 16.05
N LEU A 146 35.14 -17.32 16.19
CA LEU A 146 35.24 -18.31 17.26
C LEU A 146 35.15 -17.67 18.66
N ARG A 147 35.85 -16.55 18.88
CA ARG A 147 35.76 -15.78 20.13
C ARG A 147 34.34 -15.25 20.38
N PHE A 148 33.71 -14.66 19.36
CA PHE A 148 32.33 -14.15 19.46
C PHE A 148 31.33 -15.24 19.87
N TYR A 149 31.39 -16.43 19.25
CA TYR A 149 30.52 -17.55 19.62
C TYR A 149 30.88 -18.19 20.97
N GLY A 150 32.15 -18.13 21.38
CA GLY A 150 32.59 -18.57 22.71
C GLY A 150 32.10 -17.68 23.84
N GLU A 151 32.02 -16.36 23.61
CA GLU A 151 31.56 -15.38 24.60
C GLU A 151 30.03 -15.31 24.75
N THR A 152 29.28 -15.67 23.69
CA THR A 152 27.81 -15.54 23.65
C THR A 152 27.04 -16.76 24.19
N GLY A 153 27.72 -17.80 24.67
CA GLY A 153 27.08 -18.96 25.31
C GLY A 153 26.17 -19.80 24.39
N ALA A 154 26.08 -19.48 23.10
CA ALA A 154 25.27 -20.20 22.11
C ALA A 154 25.90 -21.54 21.66
N ALA A 155 26.93 -22.01 22.37
CA ALA A 155 27.58 -23.29 22.14
C ALA A 155 27.35 -24.20 23.35
N GLY A 156 26.24 -24.94 23.33
CA GLY A 156 26.24 -26.26 23.93
C GLY A 156 27.30 -27.11 23.21
N GLY A 157 28.48 -27.23 23.82
CA GLY A 157 29.50 -28.22 23.45
C GLY A 157 30.50 -27.84 22.37
N ALA A 158 31.20 -26.72 22.49
CA ALA A 158 32.54 -26.62 21.89
C ALA A 158 33.57 -26.67 23.02
N PRO A 159 34.43 -27.70 23.13
CA PRO A 159 35.55 -27.63 24.05
C PRO A 159 36.44 -26.46 23.65
N ALA A 160 36.93 -25.73 24.65
CA ALA A 160 37.87 -24.64 24.47
C ALA A 160 39.00 -25.11 23.54
N ALA A 161 39.12 -24.45 22.38
CA ALA A 161 40.27 -24.67 21.52
C ALA A 161 41.47 -24.03 22.22
N ASP A 162 42.23 -24.86 22.94
CA ASP A 162 43.56 -24.52 23.38
C ASP A 162 44.37 -24.05 22.15
N ALA A 163 44.95 -22.86 22.27
CA ALA A 163 45.70 -22.18 21.22
C ALA A 163 47.10 -22.80 20.98
N ALA A 164 47.22 -24.13 21.03
CA ALA A 164 48.47 -24.85 20.84
C ALA A 164 48.25 -26.10 19.99
N GLY A 165 48.73 -26.06 18.74
CA GLY A 165 48.92 -27.24 17.90
C GLY A 165 47.63 -27.80 17.27
N VAL A 166 47.44 -27.54 15.99
CA VAL A 166 46.50 -28.31 15.16
C VAL A 166 47.04 -29.73 15.04
N HIS A 167 46.63 -30.64 15.92
CA HIS A 167 46.69 -32.07 15.66
C HIS A 167 45.60 -32.39 14.63
N VAL A 168 46.01 -32.69 13.41
CA VAL A 168 45.16 -33.21 12.34
C VAL A 168 44.91 -34.69 12.66
N PRO A 169 43.68 -35.13 12.99
CA PRO A 169 43.36 -36.54 13.08
C PRO A 169 43.31 -37.15 11.67
N ASP A 170 43.61 -38.43 11.57
CA ASP A 170 43.69 -39.21 10.32
C ASP A 170 42.41 -39.15 9.44
N ASP A 171 42.62 -39.41 8.15
CA ASP A 171 41.97 -38.90 6.92
C ASP A 171 40.44 -39.07 6.68
N ASP A 172 39.59 -39.48 7.63
CA ASP A 172 38.18 -39.79 7.32
C ASP A 172 37.10 -39.01 8.12
N GLU A 173 37.49 -38.09 9.02
CA GLU A 173 36.54 -37.40 9.90
C GLU A 173 36.53 -35.87 9.77
N LEU A 174 35.42 -35.31 9.26
CA LEU A 174 35.16 -33.87 9.26
C LEU A 174 34.69 -33.41 10.65
N ARG A 175 35.38 -32.44 11.23
CA ARG A 175 34.90 -31.73 12.43
C ARG A 175 33.63 -30.93 12.11
N ALA A 176 32.51 -31.33 12.69
CA ALA A 176 31.23 -30.63 12.60
C ALA A 176 30.69 -30.29 14.00
N MET A 177 29.99 -29.17 14.12
CA MET A 177 29.24 -28.84 15.33
C MET A 177 27.82 -29.36 15.19
N VAL A 178 27.53 -30.49 15.82
CA VAL A 178 26.18 -31.07 15.85
C VAL A 178 25.38 -30.36 16.94
N ARG A 179 24.28 -29.70 16.55
CA ARG A 179 23.34 -29.08 17.49
C ARG A 179 21.99 -29.77 17.38
N THR A 180 21.46 -30.21 18.51
CA THR A 180 20.08 -30.71 18.58
C THR A 180 19.14 -29.51 18.63
N LEU A 181 18.33 -29.34 17.59
CA LEU A 181 17.35 -28.25 17.46
C LEU A 181 15.96 -28.88 17.35
N SER A 182 14.95 -28.24 17.94
CA SER A 182 13.56 -28.57 17.61
C SER A 182 13.22 -28.08 16.19
N ASP A 183 12.14 -28.59 15.59
CA ASP A 183 11.68 -28.11 14.28
C ASP A 183 11.41 -26.59 14.28
N ALA A 184 10.95 -26.05 15.41
CA ALA A 184 10.72 -24.61 15.59
C ALA A 184 12.04 -23.83 15.63
N ASP A 185 13.05 -24.31 16.36
CA ASP A 185 14.36 -23.68 16.44
C ASP A 185 15.11 -23.77 15.10
N ALA A 186 14.99 -24.90 14.41
CA ALA A 186 15.58 -25.09 13.08
C ALA A 186 14.96 -24.13 12.05
N LEU A 187 13.63 -23.93 12.12
CA LEU A 187 12.93 -22.97 11.27
C LEU A 187 13.31 -21.53 11.61
N GLU A 188 13.45 -21.17 12.89
CA GLU A 188 13.94 -19.85 13.31
C GLU A 188 15.33 -19.56 12.73
N VAL A 189 16.27 -20.48 12.94
CA VAL A 189 17.65 -20.35 12.45
C VAL A 189 17.67 -20.23 10.92
N ALA A 190 16.85 -21.02 10.21
CA ALA A 190 16.74 -20.94 8.77
C ALA A 190 16.16 -19.61 8.27
N ILE A 191 15.18 -19.03 8.98
CA ILE A 191 14.62 -17.71 8.62
C ILE A 191 15.66 -16.62 8.85
N ILE A 192 16.38 -16.65 9.98
CA ILE A 192 17.41 -15.64 10.30
C ILE A 192 18.58 -15.71 9.30
N ASP A 193 19.07 -16.90 8.94
CA ASP A 193 20.14 -17.06 7.95
C ASP A 193 19.72 -16.50 6.58
N ASN A 194 18.47 -16.78 6.16
CA ASN A 194 17.92 -16.22 4.92
C ASN A 194 17.79 -14.70 4.95
N LEU A 195 17.44 -14.12 6.11
CA LEU A 195 17.31 -12.67 6.30
C LEU A 195 18.65 -11.93 6.30
N GLN A 196 19.77 -12.61 6.52
CA GLN A 196 21.12 -12.02 6.51
C GLN A 196 21.76 -12.00 5.11
N ARG A 197 21.03 -12.36 4.06
CA ARG A 197 21.51 -12.30 2.67
C ARG A 197 21.73 -10.85 2.22
N GLU A 198 22.82 -10.63 1.49
CA GLU A 198 23.22 -9.29 1.01
C GLU A 198 22.24 -8.73 -0.05
N ASP A 199 21.65 -9.60 -0.88
CA ASP A 199 20.76 -9.24 -1.99
C ASP A 199 19.29 -9.68 -1.75
N LEU A 200 18.73 -9.40 -0.59
CA LEU A 200 17.34 -9.77 -0.28
C LEU A 200 16.34 -8.68 -0.74
N HIS A 201 15.30 -9.06 -1.47
CA HIS A 201 14.29 -8.12 -1.93
C HIS A 201 13.42 -7.63 -0.75
N PRO A 202 12.97 -6.34 -0.72
CA PRO A 202 12.20 -5.80 0.41
C PRO A 202 10.91 -6.57 0.77
N LEU A 203 10.28 -7.23 -0.20
CA LEU A 203 9.12 -8.09 0.06
C LEU A 203 9.49 -9.41 0.75
N ASP A 204 10.67 -9.95 0.44
CA ASP A 204 11.17 -11.17 1.06
C ASP A 204 11.62 -10.88 2.51
N GLU A 205 12.28 -9.74 2.74
CA GLU A 205 12.53 -9.21 4.09
C GLU A 205 11.22 -9.09 4.88
N ALA A 206 10.20 -8.46 4.28
CA ALA A 206 8.90 -8.29 4.92
C ALA A 206 8.24 -9.63 5.27
N GLN A 207 8.42 -10.66 4.44
CA GLN A 207 7.86 -12.00 4.68
C GLN A 207 8.63 -12.73 5.77
N GLY A 208 9.96 -12.66 5.76
CA GLY A 208 10.80 -13.22 6.82
C GLY A 208 10.49 -12.59 8.19
N TYR A 209 10.34 -11.27 8.25
CA TYR A 209 9.98 -10.59 9.50
C TYR A 209 8.57 -10.95 9.96
N ALA A 210 7.60 -11.07 9.05
CA ALA A 210 6.24 -11.51 9.39
C ALA A 210 6.21 -12.94 9.94
N ALA A 211 7.04 -13.84 9.39
CA ALA A 211 7.19 -15.18 9.93
C ALA A 211 7.75 -15.16 11.36
N LEU A 212 8.82 -14.38 11.61
CA LEU A 212 9.38 -14.24 12.97
C LEU A 212 8.37 -13.67 13.98
N LEU A 213 7.52 -12.71 13.58
CA LEU A 213 6.44 -12.21 14.43
C LEU A 213 5.44 -13.31 14.81
N ASN A 214 5.09 -14.20 13.87
CA ASN A 214 4.20 -15.32 14.13
C ASN A 214 4.81 -16.35 15.09
N HIS A 215 6.15 -16.41 15.17
CA HIS A 215 6.89 -17.21 16.14
C HIS A 215 7.05 -16.53 17.51
N GLY A 216 6.38 -15.39 17.74
CA GLY A 216 6.32 -14.73 19.05
C GLY A 216 7.39 -13.68 19.30
N PHE A 217 8.23 -13.38 18.31
CA PHE A 217 9.22 -12.30 18.45
C PHE A 217 8.59 -10.92 18.35
N ASN A 218 9.16 -9.95 19.06
CA ASN A 218 8.82 -8.54 18.83
C ASN A 218 9.75 -7.88 17.82
N THR A 219 9.37 -6.72 17.27
CA THR A 219 10.15 -6.06 16.22
C THR A 219 11.53 -5.56 16.67
N LYS A 220 11.69 -5.26 17.97
CA LYS A 220 12.98 -4.86 18.55
C LYS A 220 13.95 -6.04 18.63
N GLU A 221 13.48 -7.19 19.07
CA GLU A 221 14.23 -8.45 19.12
C GLU A 221 14.65 -8.91 17.72
N ILE A 222 13.74 -8.81 16.74
CA ILE A 222 14.04 -9.10 15.34
C ILE A 222 15.18 -8.19 14.87
N GLY A 223 15.07 -6.87 15.11
CA GLY A 223 16.09 -5.89 14.76
C GLY A 223 17.46 -6.20 15.38
N LEU A 224 17.50 -6.56 16.67
CA LEU A 224 18.73 -6.93 17.38
C LEU A 224 19.40 -8.16 16.77
N ARG A 225 18.64 -9.21 16.43
CA ARG A 225 19.17 -10.44 15.84
C ARG A 225 19.73 -10.27 14.43
N ILE A 226 19.14 -9.38 13.64
CA ILE A 226 19.54 -9.12 12.25
C ILE A 226 20.50 -7.91 12.11
N GLY A 227 20.83 -7.23 13.21
CA GLY A 227 21.70 -6.05 13.18
C GLY A 227 21.07 -4.82 12.49
N LYS A 228 19.75 -4.64 12.57
CA LYS A 228 19.01 -3.51 11.99
C LYS A 228 18.18 -2.78 13.06
N SER A 229 17.80 -1.53 12.79
CA SER A 229 16.95 -0.78 13.72
C SER A 229 15.51 -1.29 13.74
N ASP A 230 14.79 -1.11 14.85
CA ASP A 230 13.36 -1.40 14.95
C ASP A 230 12.55 -0.69 13.84
N SER A 231 12.92 0.56 13.52
CA SER A 231 12.30 1.31 12.42
C SER A 231 12.56 0.65 11.05
N TYR A 232 13.73 0.06 10.84
CA TYR A 232 14.03 -0.68 9.60
C TYR A 232 13.04 -1.84 9.43
N VAL A 233 12.88 -2.68 10.46
CA VAL A 233 11.99 -3.85 10.47
C VAL A 233 10.54 -3.43 10.24
N GLN A 234 10.07 -2.42 10.99
CA GLN A 234 8.72 -1.88 10.87
C GLN A 234 8.41 -1.39 9.44
N GLN A 235 9.34 -0.69 8.79
CA GLN A 235 9.14 -0.17 7.44
C GLN A 235 8.93 -1.28 6.39
N ARG A 236 9.54 -2.45 6.57
CA ARG A 236 9.38 -3.60 5.65
C ARG A 236 8.06 -4.32 5.92
N LEU A 237 7.73 -4.53 7.20
CA LEU A 237 6.47 -5.16 7.59
C LEU A 237 5.23 -4.47 7.01
N VAL A 238 5.29 -3.14 6.83
CA VAL A 238 4.20 -2.39 6.19
C VAL A 238 3.89 -2.89 4.77
N LEU A 239 4.88 -3.38 4.02
CA LEU A 239 4.69 -3.91 2.65
C LEU A 239 3.78 -5.14 2.60
N GLN A 240 3.57 -5.85 3.72
CA GLN A 240 2.63 -6.98 3.74
C GLN A 240 1.19 -6.58 3.39
N LYS A 241 0.83 -5.32 3.66
CA LYS A 241 -0.49 -4.73 3.38
C LYS A 241 -0.73 -4.43 1.89
N LEU A 242 0.28 -4.62 1.04
CA LEU A 242 0.15 -4.36 -0.40
C LEU A 242 -0.76 -5.37 -1.09
N ILE A 243 -1.62 -4.88 -1.99
CA ILE A 243 -2.40 -5.73 -2.88
C ILE A 243 -1.49 -6.46 -3.88
N PRO A 244 -1.91 -7.62 -4.44
CA PRO A 244 -1.09 -8.42 -5.36
C PRO A 244 -0.58 -7.64 -6.57
N ALA A 245 -1.36 -6.69 -7.09
CA ALA A 245 -0.96 -5.85 -8.22
C ALA A 245 0.26 -4.97 -7.89
N VAL A 246 0.26 -4.32 -6.72
CA VAL A 246 1.37 -3.45 -6.30
C VAL A 246 2.60 -4.29 -5.93
N LYS A 247 2.41 -5.46 -5.29
CA LYS A 247 3.51 -6.40 -5.04
C LYS A 247 4.18 -6.84 -6.34
N LYS A 248 3.40 -7.12 -7.38
CA LYS A 248 3.91 -7.50 -8.71
C LYS A 248 4.77 -6.40 -9.33
N ASP A 249 4.32 -5.15 -9.28
CA ASP A 249 5.07 -4.03 -9.86
C ASP A 249 6.32 -3.68 -9.05
N LEU A 250 6.30 -3.89 -7.73
CA LEU A 250 7.46 -3.77 -6.87
C LEU A 250 8.50 -4.87 -7.14
N LEU A 251 8.08 -6.13 -7.31
CA LEU A 251 8.97 -7.24 -7.70
C LEU A 251 9.58 -7.09 -9.09
N ALA A 252 8.90 -6.38 -9.98
CA ALA A 252 9.36 -6.12 -11.34
C ALA A 252 10.19 -4.84 -11.46
N ASP A 253 10.56 -4.21 -10.33
CA ASP A 253 11.29 -2.95 -10.23
C ASP A 253 10.65 -1.78 -11.00
N LYS A 254 9.35 -1.87 -11.31
CA LYS A 254 8.59 -0.78 -11.95
C LYS A 254 8.29 0.35 -10.99
N ILE A 255 8.23 0.03 -9.71
CA ILE A 255 8.10 0.99 -8.62
C ILE A 255 9.15 0.65 -7.57
N THR A 256 9.74 1.67 -6.95
CA THR A 256 10.76 1.46 -5.92
C THR A 256 10.12 1.13 -4.55
N PHE A 257 10.94 0.63 -3.61
CA PHE A 257 10.55 0.45 -2.20
C PHE A 257 9.84 1.67 -1.61
N GLY A 258 10.30 2.88 -1.94
CA GLY A 258 9.69 4.12 -1.47
C GLY A 258 8.23 4.28 -1.91
N HIS A 259 7.92 3.94 -3.16
CA HIS A 259 6.54 3.93 -3.67
C HIS A 259 5.70 2.87 -2.96
N GLY A 260 6.21 1.63 -2.87
CA GLY A 260 5.53 0.53 -2.18
C GLY A 260 5.20 0.88 -0.73
N ARG A 261 6.12 1.50 0.00
CA ARG A 261 5.91 1.93 1.39
C ARG A 261 4.83 3.01 1.55
N VAL A 262 4.72 3.93 0.60
CA VAL A 262 3.68 4.96 0.62
C VAL A 262 2.31 4.36 0.26
N ILE A 263 2.26 3.52 -0.78
CA ILE A 263 1.03 2.88 -1.25
C ILE A 263 0.46 1.91 -0.20
N ALA A 264 1.33 1.17 0.51
CA ALA A 264 0.94 0.21 1.55
C ALA A 264 0.17 0.82 2.74
N ARG A 265 0.09 2.16 2.83
CA ARG A 265 -0.68 2.89 3.84
C ARG A 265 -2.14 3.09 3.46
N LEU A 266 -2.51 2.77 2.22
CA LEU A 266 -3.84 3.00 1.66
C LEU A 266 -4.71 1.74 1.72
N THR A 267 -6.04 1.90 1.66
CA THR A 267 -6.98 0.77 1.55
C THR A 267 -6.76 0.00 0.23
N PRO A 268 -7.14 -1.29 0.12
CA PRO A 268 -6.95 -2.07 -1.11
C PRO A 268 -7.45 -1.38 -2.39
N GLU A 269 -8.60 -0.69 -2.31
CA GLU A 269 -9.20 0.05 -3.43
C GLU A 269 -8.38 1.28 -3.79
N GLN A 270 -7.91 2.03 -2.78
CA GLN A 270 -7.06 3.20 -2.97
C GLN A 270 -5.69 2.81 -3.51
N GLN A 271 -5.14 1.66 -3.10
CA GLN A 271 -3.91 1.13 -3.66
C GLN A 271 -4.05 0.88 -5.16
N LYS A 272 -5.18 0.32 -5.61
CA LYS A 272 -5.46 0.09 -7.03
C LYS A 272 -5.54 1.41 -7.82
N GLN A 273 -6.25 2.40 -7.29
CA GLN A 273 -6.36 3.73 -7.92
C GLN A 273 -5.03 4.48 -7.94
N THR A 274 -4.30 4.44 -6.84
CA THR A 274 -2.99 5.08 -6.71
C THR A 274 -1.98 4.45 -7.65
N LEU A 275 -1.99 3.11 -7.79
CA LEU A 275 -1.12 2.41 -8.73
C LEU A 275 -1.36 2.83 -10.18
N ALA A 276 -2.63 3.00 -10.59
CA ALA A 276 -2.94 3.54 -11.92
C ALA A 276 -2.40 4.97 -12.06
N ALA A 277 -2.56 5.80 -11.03
CA ALA A 277 -2.06 7.17 -11.03
C ALA A 277 -0.52 7.28 -11.03
N VAL A 278 0.21 6.27 -10.55
CA VAL A 278 1.69 6.25 -10.59
C VAL A 278 2.22 6.30 -12.02
N PHE A 279 1.49 5.73 -12.98
CA PHE A 279 1.89 5.58 -14.38
C PHE A 279 1.05 6.42 -15.35
N ASP A 280 0.25 7.37 -14.84
CA ASP A 280 -0.75 8.10 -15.62
C ASP A 280 -0.17 8.87 -16.82
N GLU A 281 -0.75 8.66 -18.01
CA GLU A 281 -0.28 9.07 -19.35
C GLU A 281 -0.37 10.58 -19.63
N ALA A 282 -1.04 11.36 -18.77
CA ALA A 282 -1.19 12.81 -18.94
C ALA A 282 0.11 13.62 -18.74
N ARG A 283 1.28 12.95 -18.78
CA ARG A 283 2.61 13.57 -18.98
C ARG A 283 2.83 13.82 -20.48
N GLU A 284 1.87 14.46 -21.15
CA GLU A 284 2.08 15.11 -22.45
C GLU A 284 2.92 16.38 -22.26
N TRP A 285 4.18 16.21 -21.84
CA TRP A 285 5.18 17.26 -21.97
C TRP A 285 6.28 16.73 -22.89
N PRO A 286 6.65 17.44 -23.97
CA PRO A 286 7.68 16.97 -24.88
C PRO A 286 9.02 16.84 -24.11
N GLY A 287 9.43 15.60 -23.83
CA GLY A 287 10.70 15.27 -23.16
C GLY A 287 10.62 14.70 -21.74
N GLY A 288 9.46 14.28 -21.23
CA GLY A 288 9.35 13.59 -19.93
C GLY A 288 9.61 12.09 -20.03
N ASP A 289 10.47 11.54 -19.17
CA ASP A 289 10.71 10.09 -19.05
C ASP A 289 9.41 9.30 -18.88
N ASP A 290 9.31 8.14 -19.55
CA ASP A 290 8.22 7.13 -19.44
C ASP A 290 8.15 6.44 -18.05
N GLY A 291 8.76 7.04 -17.02
CA GLY A 291 8.95 6.47 -15.70
C GLY A 291 7.80 6.76 -14.72
N PRO A 292 7.72 6.00 -13.60
CA PRO A 292 6.73 6.24 -12.56
C PRO A 292 6.89 7.64 -11.96
N ARG A 293 5.78 8.24 -11.51
CA ARG A 293 5.80 9.49 -10.72
C ARG A 293 6.84 9.40 -9.60
N THR A 294 7.57 10.48 -9.36
CA THR A 294 8.50 10.51 -8.22
C THR A 294 7.76 10.35 -6.90
N ILE A 295 8.43 9.87 -5.84
CA ILE A 295 7.80 9.72 -4.51
C ILE A 295 7.18 11.03 -4.02
N LYS A 296 7.82 12.17 -4.29
CA LYS A 296 7.32 13.50 -3.92
C LYS A 296 6.03 13.86 -4.68
N GLU A 297 5.98 13.58 -5.98
CA GLU A 297 4.79 13.77 -6.80
C GLU A 297 3.65 12.84 -6.39
N LEU A 298 3.97 11.57 -6.10
CA LEU A 298 3.02 10.57 -5.63
C LEU A 298 2.43 10.97 -4.28
N ILE A 299 3.27 11.40 -3.32
CA ILE A 299 2.79 11.92 -2.03
C ILE A 299 1.87 13.11 -2.26
N ALA A 300 2.24 14.06 -3.13
CA ALA A 300 1.41 15.24 -3.42
C ALA A 300 0.10 14.88 -4.15
N TRP A 301 0.09 13.80 -4.93
CA TRP A 301 -1.12 13.28 -5.59
C TRP A 301 -2.02 12.55 -4.60
N ILE A 302 -1.45 11.66 -3.78
CA ILE A 302 -2.17 10.98 -2.69
C ILE A 302 -2.72 12.01 -1.75
N GLN A 303 -1.97 13.04 -1.42
CA GLN A 303 -2.46 14.21 -0.72
C GLN A 303 -3.66 14.79 -1.49
N ARG A 304 -3.50 15.34 -2.69
CA ARG A 304 -4.60 15.98 -3.45
C ARG A 304 -5.89 15.17 -3.59
N ASN A 305 -5.79 13.85 -3.75
CA ASN A 305 -6.95 12.96 -3.98
C ASN A 305 -7.45 12.29 -2.67
N TYR A 306 -6.52 12.05 -1.76
CA TYR A 306 -6.58 11.42 -0.42
C TYR A 306 -6.90 12.32 0.77
N HIS A 307 -6.58 13.62 0.68
CA HIS A 307 -6.22 14.49 1.81
C HIS A 307 -7.17 14.35 3.00
N LEU A 308 -6.64 13.84 4.10
CA LEU A 308 -7.25 13.93 5.42
C LEU A 308 -6.31 14.63 6.40
N ASP A 309 -5.73 15.75 5.97
CA ASP A 309 -4.96 16.60 6.87
C ASP A 309 -5.90 17.12 7.97
N LEU A 310 -5.69 16.68 9.21
CA LEU A 310 -6.53 17.08 10.33
C LEU A 310 -6.27 18.55 10.73
N HIS A 311 -5.10 19.11 10.40
CA HIS A 311 -4.83 20.53 10.66
C HIS A 311 -5.68 21.42 9.74
N ALA A 312 -5.81 21.04 8.47
CA ALA A 312 -6.59 21.79 7.47
C ALA A 312 -8.10 21.45 7.47
N ALA A 313 -8.52 20.46 8.28
CA ALA A 313 -9.92 20.07 8.40
C ALA A 313 -10.81 21.25 8.84
N ALA A 314 -11.93 21.45 8.14
CA ALA A 314 -12.90 22.48 8.48
C ALA A 314 -13.65 22.19 9.79
N PHE A 315 -13.79 20.90 10.14
CA PHE A 315 -14.51 20.45 11.33
C PHE A 315 -13.64 20.45 12.59
N ASP A 316 -14.30 20.58 13.74
CA ASP A 316 -13.63 20.50 15.04
C ASP A 316 -13.16 19.07 15.32
N LYS A 317 -11.84 18.91 15.53
CA LYS A 317 -11.18 17.64 15.82
C LYS A 317 -11.61 17.04 17.17
N GLY A 318 -12.03 17.89 18.12
CA GLY A 318 -12.46 17.49 19.46
C GLY A 318 -13.95 17.12 19.56
N ASP A 319 -14.74 17.40 18.52
CA ASP A 319 -16.19 17.15 18.55
C ASP A 319 -16.48 15.65 18.42
N ALA A 320 -16.74 14.99 19.56
CA ALA A 320 -17.14 13.58 19.61
C ALA A 320 -18.56 13.34 19.09
N ASN A 321 -19.38 14.39 18.98
CA ASN A 321 -20.77 14.27 18.51
C ASN A 321 -20.88 14.43 16.98
N LEU A 322 -19.77 14.67 16.28
CA LEU A 322 -19.76 14.81 14.84
C LEU A 322 -20.07 13.50 14.12
N LEU A 323 -19.63 12.36 14.69
CA LEU A 323 -20.01 11.01 14.30
C LEU A 323 -20.06 10.16 15.58
N PRO A 324 -21.24 9.90 16.17
CA PRO A 324 -21.33 9.20 17.46
C PRO A 324 -20.75 7.77 17.45
N THR A 325 -20.69 7.14 16.28
CA THR A 325 -20.07 5.82 16.07
C THR A 325 -18.55 5.80 16.11
N GLU A 326 -17.88 6.95 16.02
CA GLU A 326 -16.42 7.04 15.91
C GLU A 326 -15.87 8.05 16.94
N PRO A 327 -14.70 7.78 17.56
CA PRO A 327 -14.12 8.71 18.51
C PRO A 327 -13.74 10.04 17.88
N ALA A 328 -13.61 11.07 18.72
CA ALA A 328 -13.04 12.37 18.34
C ALA A 328 -11.66 12.17 17.70
N CYS A 329 -11.29 13.02 16.74
CA CYS A 329 -10.01 12.91 16.06
C CYS A 329 -8.82 13.08 17.01
N THR A 330 -9.01 13.79 18.13
CA THR A 330 -8.04 13.97 19.21
C THR A 330 -7.78 12.75 20.08
N THR A 331 -8.64 11.72 20.05
CA THR A 331 -8.45 10.42 20.74
C THR A 331 -8.45 9.23 19.78
N CYS A 332 -8.64 9.46 18.47
CA CYS A 332 -8.67 8.43 17.44
C CYS A 332 -7.30 7.72 17.26
N PRO A 333 -7.28 6.37 17.21
CA PRO A 333 -6.07 5.57 16.92
C PRO A 333 -5.68 5.58 15.44
N LYS A 334 -6.60 5.99 14.54
CA LYS A 334 -6.41 6.05 13.08
C LYS A 334 -5.68 7.34 12.62
N ARG A 335 -4.80 7.91 13.47
CA ARG A 335 -4.03 9.12 13.14
C ARG A 335 -2.54 8.83 13.14
N THR A 336 -1.79 9.53 12.30
CA THR A 336 -0.33 9.37 12.20
C THR A 336 0.39 9.71 13.50
N GLY A 337 -0.03 10.72 14.25
CA GLY A 337 0.54 11.07 15.56
C GLY A 337 0.30 10.05 16.68
N ALA A 338 -0.62 9.09 16.53
CA ALA A 338 -0.82 8.02 17.51
C ALA A 338 0.24 6.91 17.39
N ASN A 339 0.96 6.81 16.26
CA ASN A 339 1.99 5.80 16.02
C ASN A 339 3.25 6.40 15.36
N PRO A 340 3.98 7.31 16.03
CA PRO A 340 5.07 8.09 15.43
C PRO A 340 6.23 7.24 14.87
N SER A 341 6.49 6.07 15.45
CA SER A 341 7.55 5.13 15.00
C SER A 341 7.31 4.58 13.58
N LEU A 342 6.05 4.54 13.14
CA LEU A 342 5.67 4.12 11.78
C LEU A 342 5.78 5.28 10.76
N PHE A 343 5.95 6.53 11.22
CA PHE A 343 5.85 7.74 10.40
C PHE A 343 6.96 8.78 10.65
N PRO A 344 8.26 8.41 10.56
CA PRO A 344 9.39 9.32 10.88
C PRO A 344 9.53 10.53 9.94
N GLU A 345 8.87 10.50 8.77
CA GLU A 345 8.90 11.56 7.76
C GLU A 345 7.78 12.61 7.92
N VAL A 346 6.75 12.32 8.72
CA VAL A 346 5.64 13.23 8.98
C VAL A 346 5.97 14.08 10.20
N LYS A 347 6.94 14.99 10.05
CA LYS A 347 7.49 15.76 11.18
C LYS A 347 6.52 16.82 11.76
N LYS A 348 5.40 17.15 11.09
CA LYS A 348 4.54 18.29 11.48
C LYS A 348 3.02 18.18 11.23
N ALA A 349 2.51 17.17 10.51
CA ALA A 349 1.09 17.14 10.11
C ALA A 349 0.36 15.87 10.59
N ASP A 350 -0.50 16.00 11.59
CA ASP A 350 -1.41 14.94 11.99
C ASP A 350 -2.39 14.65 10.86
N THR A 351 -2.30 13.45 10.27
CA THR A 351 -3.13 13.03 9.14
C THR A 351 -4.02 11.88 9.58
N CYS A 352 -5.29 11.90 9.18
CA CYS A 352 -6.19 10.76 9.36
C CYS A 352 -5.88 9.69 8.31
N THR A 353 -5.94 8.43 8.70
CA THR A 353 -5.66 7.29 7.81
C THR A 353 -6.93 6.60 7.29
N ASP A 354 -8.11 7.17 7.52
CA ASP A 354 -9.42 6.58 7.18
C ASP A 354 -10.29 7.57 6.36
N PRO A 355 -10.18 7.52 5.00
CA PRO A 355 -10.87 8.47 4.13
C PRO A 355 -12.41 8.48 4.21
N PRO A 356 -13.08 7.32 4.32
CA PRO A 356 -14.51 7.28 4.60
C PRO A 356 -14.91 8.04 5.88
N CYS A 357 -14.18 7.84 6.98
CA CYS A 357 -14.47 8.51 8.26
C CYS A 357 -14.35 10.03 8.13
N PHE A 358 -13.25 10.54 7.55
CA PHE A 358 -13.06 11.99 7.40
C PHE A 358 -14.08 12.63 6.46
N ARG A 359 -14.47 11.95 5.36
CA ARG A 359 -15.55 12.43 4.48
C ARG A 359 -16.88 12.55 5.21
N ARG A 360 -17.27 11.51 5.96
CA ARG A 360 -18.49 11.53 6.78
C ARG A 360 -18.46 12.64 7.84
N LYS A 361 -17.30 12.89 8.46
CA LYS A 361 -17.11 14.01 9.39
C LYS A 361 -17.27 15.37 8.71
N LEU A 362 -16.69 15.55 7.52
CA LEU A 362 -16.87 16.76 6.71
C LEU A 362 -18.33 16.98 6.29
N ASP A 363 -19.01 15.91 5.87
CA ASP A 363 -20.42 15.97 5.45
C ASP A 363 -21.31 16.38 6.61
N MET A 364 -21.13 15.77 7.78
CA MET A 364 -21.90 16.13 8.97
C MET A 364 -21.60 17.57 9.43
N HIS A 365 -20.35 18.00 9.31
CA HIS A 365 -19.97 19.37 9.59
C HIS A 365 -20.63 20.38 8.64
N LEU A 366 -20.69 20.09 7.34
CA LEU A 366 -21.39 20.92 6.36
C LEU A 366 -22.88 21.03 6.68
N VAL A 367 -23.52 19.92 7.02
CA VAL A 367 -24.92 19.87 7.46
C VAL A 367 -25.13 20.76 8.70
N LYS A 368 -24.23 20.68 9.68
CA LYS A 368 -24.27 21.52 10.90
C LYS A 368 -24.13 23.02 10.57
N ILE A 369 -23.20 23.39 9.70
CA ILE A 369 -23.00 24.79 9.27
C ILE A 369 -24.23 25.30 8.50
N ARG A 370 -24.75 24.53 7.56
CA ARG A 370 -25.93 24.92 6.78
C ARG A 370 -27.15 25.15 7.68
N LYS A 371 -27.34 24.28 8.69
CA LYS A 371 -28.39 24.44 9.69
C LYS A 371 -28.19 25.72 10.53
N LEU A 372 -26.96 26.00 10.96
CA LEU A 372 -26.62 27.18 11.74
C LEU A 372 -26.86 28.48 10.95
N HIS A 373 -26.55 28.47 9.66
CA HIS A 373 -26.66 29.62 8.76
C HIS A 373 -27.93 29.60 7.89
N LYS A 374 -28.95 28.83 8.28
CA LYS A 374 -30.18 28.64 7.49
C LYS A 374 -30.83 29.96 7.09
N ASP A 375 -31.08 30.84 8.04
CA ASP A 375 -31.77 32.11 7.78
C ASP A 375 -30.93 33.04 6.88
N GLN A 376 -29.60 33.00 7.03
CA GLN A 376 -28.65 33.79 6.23
C GLN A 376 -28.50 33.24 4.80
N LEU A 377 -28.64 31.93 4.62
CA LEU A 377 -28.67 31.29 3.30
C LEU A 377 -29.97 31.63 2.57
N LEU A 378 -31.09 31.69 3.29
CA LEU A 378 -32.40 32.06 2.73
C LEU A 378 -32.47 33.56 2.38
N SER A 379 -31.86 34.43 3.19
CA SER A 379 -31.77 35.87 2.90
C SER A 379 -30.73 36.21 1.82
N GLY A 380 -29.82 35.28 1.50
CA GLY A 380 -28.72 35.49 0.56
C GLY A 380 -27.53 36.26 1.11
N GLU A 381 -27.49 36.51 2.43
CA GLU A 381 -26.33 37.08 3.14
C GLU A 381 -25.14 36.12 3.15
N THR A 382 -25.43 34.81 3.28
CA THR A 382 -24.48 33.73 3.10
C THR A 382 -24.74 33.02 1.78
N ILE A 383 -23.68 32.66 1.04
CA ILE A 383 -23.77 31.99 -0.25
C ILE A 383 -22.98 30.68 -0.26
N LEU A 384 -23.40 29.73 -1.09
CA LEU A 384 -22.64 28.50 -1.34
C LEU A 384 -21.61 28.75 -2.44
N LEU A 385 -20.39 28.25 -2.22
CA LEU A 385 -19.23 28.44 -3.08
C LEU A 385 -18.68 27.11 -3.56
N SER A 386 -18.19 27.10 -4.79
CA SER A 386 -17.45 25.99 -5.39
C SER A 386 -16.02 26.44 -5.70
N ASP A 387 -15.04 25.56 -5.45
CA ASP A 387 -13.64 25.76 -5.85
C ASP A 387 -13.41 25.36 -7.35
N GLU A 388 -14.44 24.85 -8.05
CA GLU A 388 -14.35 24.56 -9.50
C GLU A 388 -14.43 25.83 -10.37
N TYR A 389 -13.48 26.02 -11.29
CA TYR A 389 -13.37 27.23 -12.11
C TYR A 389 -14.41 27.35 -13.21
N ASN A 390 -14.71 26.23 -13.90
CA ASN A 390 -15.60 26.21 -15.05
C ASN A 390 -16.30 24.84 -15.14
N PRO A 391 -17.50 24.70 -14.57
CA PRO A 391 -18.24 23.45 -14.64
C PRO A 391 -18.71 23.23 -16.08
N THR A 392 -18.46 22.03 -16.61
CA THR A 392 -19.12 21.59 -17.85
C THR A 392 -20.64 21.60 -17.67
N ALA A 393 -21.41 21.97 -18.70
CA ALA A 393 -22.88 22.05 -18.64
C ALA A 393 -23.58 20.75 -18.15
N ALA A 394 -22.90 19.59 -18.27
CA ALA A 394 -23.36 18.31 -17.75
C ALA A 394 -23.29 18.16 -16.21
N LYS A 395 -22.46 18.96 -15.52
CA LYS A 395 -22.32 18.96 -14.05
C LYS A 395 -23.03 20.18 -13.45
N LYS A 396 -24.25 19.99 -12.93
CA LYS A 396 -24.95 21.01 -12.13
C LYS A 396 -24.23 21.25 -10.78
N GLN A 397 -23.32 22.22 -10.71
CA GLN A 397 -22.65 22.59 -9.46
C GLN A 397 -23.62 23.18 -8.41
N GLU A 398 -23.39 22.88 -7.14
CA GLU A 398 -24.20 23.39 -6.01
C GLU A 398 -23.80 24.82 -5.61
N GLY A 399 -22.50 25.14 -5.68
CA GLY A 399 -21.95 26.44 -5.30
C GLY A 399 -21.71 27.36 -6.50
N ARG A 400 -21.49 28.65 -6.23
CA ARG A 400 -20.99 29.57 -7.27
C ARG A 400 -19.57 29.15 -7.66
N ALA A 401 -19.35 28.94 -8.96
CA ALA A 401 -18.03 28.63 -9.52
C ALA A 401 -16.95 29.59 -9.04
N ARG A 402 -15.71 29.10 -8.94
CA ARG A 402 -14.53 29.83 -8.47
C ARG A 402 -14.26 31.14 -9.23
N SER A 403 -14.69 31.22 -10.49
CA SER A 403 -14.59 32.42 -11.33
C SER A 403 -15.52 33.58 -10.92
N LEU A 404 -16.56 33.30 -10.11
CA LEU A 404 -17.60 34.25 -9.73
C LEU A 404 -17.41 34.85 -8.32
N TRP A 405 -16.31 34.53 -7.64
CA TRP A 405 -16.03 35.03 -6.30
C TRP A 405 -14.53 35.19 -6.06
N GLU A 406 -14.18 36.14 -5.19
CA GLU A 406 -12.80 36.38 -4.76
C GLU A 406 -12.75 36.37 -3.23
N GLU A 407 -11.74 35.69 -2.67
CA GLU A 407 -11.53 35.66 -1.23
C GLU A 407 -10.93 36.97 -0.75
N VAL A 408 -11.55 37.57 0.26
CA VAL A 408 -11.20 38.91 0.75
C VAL A 408 -11.23 38.96 2.26
N LYS A 409 -10.52 39.94 2.86
CA LYS A 409 -10.58 40.15 4.31
C LYS A 409 -11.98 40.65 4.72
N LYS A 410 -12.46 40.21 5.89
CA LYS A 410 -13.72 40.69 6.47
C LYS A 410 -13.71 42.22 6.56
N GLY A 411 -14.75 42.88 6.04
CA GLY A 411 -14.88 44.34 6.04
C GLY A 411 -14.00 45.09 5.03
N SER A 412 -13.29 44.39 4.14
CA SER A 412 -12.43 45.03 3.12
C SER A 412 -13.23 45.89 2.12
N CYS A 413 -14.45 45.48 1.75
CA CYS A 413 -15.35 46.22 0.87
C CYS A 413 -16.82 46.17 1.33
N PRO A 414 -17.70 47.03 0.78
CA PRO A 414 -19.14 47.00 1.11
C PRO A 414 -19.88 45.75 0.63
N HIS A 415 -19.30 45.00 -0.29
CA HIS A 415 -19.90 43.81 -0.92
C HIS A 415 -19.31 42.50 -0.41
N VAL A 416 -18.72 42.50 0.79
CA VAL A 416 -18.24 41.28 1.44
C VAL A 416 -19.46 40.46 1.90
N GLN A 417 -19.52 39.22 1.45
CA GLN A 417 -20.50 38.23 1.86
C GLN A 417 -19.78 37.05 2.52
N ARG A 418 -20.51 36.27 3.30
CA ARG A 418 -19.99 35.02 3.86
C ARG A 418 -20.25 33.89 2.86
N GLY A 419 -19.24 33.05 2.65
CA GLY A 419 -19.31 31.92 1.73
C GLY A 419 -19.07 30.60 2.44
N ILE A 420 -19.92 29.61 2.20
CA ILE A 420 -19.71 28.22 2.63
C ILE A 420 -19.20 27.45 1.42
N LEU A 421 -17.99 26.88 1.51
CA LEU A 421 -17.44 26.07 0.44
C LEU A 421 -18.01 24.64 0.48
N VAL A 422 -18.71 24.22 -0.58
CA VAL A 422 -19.43 22.94 -0.60
C VAL A 422 -18.66 21.80 -1.28
N ASP A 423 -17.64 22.13 -2.06
CA ASP A 423 -16.79 21.18 -2.78
C ASP A 423 -15.31 21.58 -2.73
N GLY A 424 -14.46 20.77 -3.38
CA GLY A 424 -13.03 21.05 -3.48
C GLY A 424 -12.23 20.75 -2.19
N PRO A 425 -10.93 21.09 -2.19
CA PRO A 425 -10.00 20.73 -1.11
C PRO A 425 -10.28 21.47 0.21
N ARG A 426 -10.95 22.62 0.15
CA ARG A 426 -11.32 23.43 1.33
C ARG A 426 -12.80 23.28 1.67
N ARG A 427 -13.42 22.17 1.28
CA ARG A 427 -14.82 21.86 1.60
C ARG A 427 -15.11 22.02 3.10
N GLY A 428 -16.21 22.67 3.43
CA GLY A 428 -16.62 22.99 4.80
C GLY A 428 -16.09 24.31 5.35
N HIS A 429 -15.10 24.95 4.71
CA HIS A 429 -14.57 26.23 5.21
C HIS A 429 -15.54 27.39 4.99
N LEU A 430 -15.57 28.30 5.97
CA LEU A 430 -16.28 29.57 5.92
C LEU A 430 -15.33 30.67 5.46
N LEU A 431 -15.57 31.23 4.28
CA LEU A 431 -14.75 32.29 3.69
C LEU A 431 -15.49 33.63 3.72
N SER A 432 -14.71 34.71 3.78
CA SER A 432 -15.22 36.05 3.44
C SER A 432 -14.91 36.31 1.98
N VAL A 433 -15.94 36.52 1.17
CA VAL A 433 -15.79 36.64 -0.28
C VAL A 433 -16.47 37.88 -0.81
N CYS A 434 -15.98 38.39 -1.93
CA CYS A 434 -16.73 39.37 -2.71
C CYS A 434 -17.15 38.75 -4.04
N THR A 435 -18.42 38.97 -4.40
CA THR A 435 -19.02 38.49 -5.65
C THR A 435 -19.33 39.62 -6.63
N TYR A 436 -18.94 40.85 -6.30
CA TYR A 436 -19.23 42.00 -7.13
C TYR A 436 -18.24 42.13 -8.29
N SER A 437 -18.75 42.02 -9.51
CA SER A 437 -17.95 41.99 -10.75
C SER A 437 -17.20 43.28 -11.03
N LYS A 438 -17.68 44.42 -10.51
CA LYS A 438 -17.09 45.75 -10.70
C LYS A 438 -16.64 46.38 -9.38
N CYS A 439 -16.05 45.59 -8.48
CA CYS A 439 -15.64 46.13 -7.19
C CYS A 439 -14.43 47.07 -7.34
N PRO A 440 -14.47 48.28 -6.75
CA PRO A 440 -13.38 49.26 -6.86
C PRO A 440 -12.15 48.92 -6.00
N LYS A 441 -12.26 47.97 -5.06
CA LYS A 441 -11.20 47.68 -4.07
C LYS A 441 -10.36 46.42 -4.34
N HIS A 442 -10.87 45.49 -5.13
CA HIS A 442 -10.19 44.23 -5.44
C HIS A 442 -10.54 43.80 -6.85
N ARG A 443 -9.82 42.81 -7.39
CA ARG A 443 -10.04 42.33 -8.76
C ARG A 443 -11.51 41.95 -8.93
N GLY A 444 -12.16 42.57 -9.91
CA GLY A 444 -13.54 42.24 -10.28
C GLY A 444 -13.64 40.77 -10.69
N VAL A 445 -14.68 40.10 -10.24
CA VAL A 445 -14.98 38.70 -10.60
C VAL A 445 -15.78 38.64 -11.90
N ALA A 446 -15.85 37.47 -12.55
CA ALA A 446 -16.64 37.33 -13.76
C ALA A 446 -18.10 37.72 -13.49
N ALA A 447 -18.73 38.41 -14.45
CA ALA A 447 -20.13 38.80 -14.32
C ALA A 447 -21.00 37.53 -14.30
N ALA A 448 -21.68 37.28 -13.18
CA ALA A 448 -22.78 36.34 -13.18
C ALA A 448 -23.85 36.84 -14.15
N GLY A 449 -24.36 35.98 -15.04
CA GLY A 449 -25.50 36.33 -15.88
C GLY A 449 -26.63 36.90 -15.02
N THR A 450 -27.33 37.93 -15.51
CA THR A 450 -28.39 38.63 -14.77
C THR A 450 -29.42 37.64 -14.24
N THR A 451 -29.37 37.36 -12.93
CA THR A 451 -30.36 36.50 -12.30
C THR A 451 -31.68 37.25 -12.22
N THR A 452 -32.68 36.78 -12.95
CA THR A 452 -34.06 37.28 -12.87
C THR A 452 -34.66 37.03 -11.48
N ARG A 453 -35.77 37.72 -11.16
CA ARG A 453 -36.51 37.52 -9.90
C ARG A 453 -36.94 36.05 -9.72
N ALA A 454 -37.26 35.35 -10.83
CA ALA A 454 -37.51 33.91 -10.87
C ALA A 454 -36.29 33.08 -10.44
N GLY A 455 -35.08 33.45 -10.88
CA GLY A 455 -33.84 32.78 -10.47
C GLY A 455 -33.44 33.02 -9.02
N ALA A 456 -33.97 34.03 -8.34
CA ALA A 456 -33.81 34.19 -6.88
C ALA A 456 -34.74 33.25 -6.09
N THR A 457 -35.98 33.07 -6.57
CA THR A 457 -36.95 32.14 -5.98
C THR A 457 -36.50 30.69 -6.14
N GLU A 458 -36.00 30.33 -7.33
CA GLU A 458 -35.43 29.00 -7.61
C GLU A 458 -34.21 28.70 -6.72
N ARG A 459 -33.34 29.69 -6.47
CA ARG A 459 -32.22 29.55 -5.53
C ARG A 459 -32.69 29.30 -4.09
N ALA A 460 -33.67 30.05 -3.62
CA ALA A 460 -34.23 29.85 -2.28
C ALA A 460 -34.91 28.47 -2.16
N GLN A 461 -35.63 28.02 -3.18
CA GLN A 461 -36.23 26.67 -3.24
C GLN A 461 -35.17 25.57 -3.23
N ASN A 462 -34.08 25.72 -3.99
CA ASN A 462 -32.97 24.78 -3.97
C ASN A 462 -32.28 24.72 -2.60
N VAL A 463 -32.08 25.86 -1.94
CA VAL A 463 -31.53 25.91 -0.57
C VAL A 463 -32.47 25.23 0.43
N CYS A 464 -33.78 25.51 0.39
CA CYS A 464 -34.76 24.83 1.24
C CYS A 464 -34.75 23.31 1.05
N PHE A 465 -34.80 22.84 -0.21
CA PHE A 465 -34.75 21.42 -0.53
C PHE A 465 -33.48 20.74 0.01
N ARG A 466 -32.32 21.39 -0.13
CA ARG A 466 -31.05 20.87 0.40
C ARG A 466 -31.04 20.81 1.93
N LEU A 467 -31.57 21.83 2.60
CA LEU A 467 -31.72 21.83 4.06
C LEU A 467 -32.67 20.72 4.54
N GLU A 468 -33.70 20.39 3.77
CA GLU A 468 -34.59 19.26 4.05
C GLU A 468 -33.88 17.91 3.87
N GLN A 469 -33.10 17.73 2.79
CA GLN A 469 -32.26 16.54 2.60
C GLN A 469 -31.23 16.38 3.72
N ASP A 470 -30.59 17.48 4.13
CA ASP A 470 -29.62 17.49 5.22
C ASP A 470 -30.28 17.16 6.58
N ALA A 471 -31.50 17.65 6.82
CA ALA A 471 -32.29 17.29 7.99
C ALA A 471 -32.67 15.80 8.01
N LYS A 472 -33.01 15.23 6.86
CA LYS A 472 -33.23 13.78 6.70
C LYS A 472 -31.94 12.99 6.96
N LYS A 473 -30.76 13.45 6.50
CA LYS A 473 -29.44 12.84 6.75
C LYS A 473 -29.14 12.76 8.23
N LEU A 474 -29.32 13.88 8.94
CA LEU A 474 -29.20 13.94 10.40
C LEU A 474 -30.18 13.00 11.12
N GLY A 475 -31.44 12.94 10.67
CA GLY A 475 -32.47 12.10 11.26
C GLY A 475 -32.14 10.61 11.13
N LEU A 476 -31.79 10.16 9.93
CA LEU A 476 -31.38 8.79 9.64
C LEU A 476 -30.16 8.40 10.49
N GLN A 477 -29.15 9.27 10.53
CA GLN A 477 -27.94 8.97 11.27
C GLN A 477 -28.18 8.87 12.78
N ARG A 478 -28.99 9.76 13.35
CA ARG A 478 -29.41 9.68 14.75
C ARG A 478 -30.18 8.39 15.05
N SER A 479 -31.00 7.92 14.12
CA SER A 479 -31.71 6.64 14.25
C SER A 479 -30.72 5.46 14.31
N LEU A 480 -29.76 5.41 13.39
CA LEU A 480 -28.71 4.38 13.36
C LEU A 480 -27.86 4.36 14.63
N ASP A 481 -27.51 5.52 15.16
CA ASP A 481 -26.75 5.63 16.41
C ASP A 481 -27.53 5.02 17.59
N LEU A 482 -28.83 5.32 17.71
CA LEU A 482 -29.71 4.73 18.74
C LEU A 482 -29.87 3.22 18.57
N ILE A 483 -29.90 2.73 17.33
CA ILE A 483 -29.96 1.29 17.02
C ILE A 483 -28.66 0.61 17.48
N LEU A 484 -27.51 1.17 17.13
CA LEU A 484 -26.20 0.64 17.52
C LEU A 484 -26.01 0.65 19.04
N GLU A 485 -26.42 1.71 19.73
CA GLU A 485 -26.39 1.77 21.19
C GLU A 485 -27.24 0.66 21.81
N ARG A 486 -28.45 0.43 21.29
CA ARG A 486 -29.33 -0.66 21.74
C ARG A 486 -28.68 -2.03 21.54
N VAL A 487 -28.06 -2.28 20.39
CA VAL A 487 -27.36 -3.55 20.11
C VAL A 487 -26.12 -3.72 20.98
N GLN A 488 -25.33 -2.67 21.20
CA GLN A 488 -24.09 -2.75 21.96
C GLN A 488 -24.32 -2.89 23.47
N SER A 489 -25.41 -2.30 23.97
CA SER A 489 -25.83 -2.41 25.37
C SER A 489 -26.32 -3.82 25.75
N ALA A 490 -26.65 -4.66 24.77
CA ALA A 490 -26.99 -6.06 24.99
C ALA A 490 -25.75 -6.93 25.31
N PRO A 491 -25.88 -7.93 26.22
CA PRO A 491 -24.82 -8.90 26.49
C PRO A 491 -24.32 -9.57 25.20
N ALA A 492 -23.02 -9.83 25.09
CA ALA A 492 -22.40 -10.32 23.85
C ALA A 492 -23.08 -11.56 23.24
N ARG A 493 -23.60 -12.46 24.08
CA ARG A 493 -24.36 -13.66 23.70
C ARG A 493 -25.74 -13.37 23.10
N ASP A 494 -26.33 -12.22 23.41
CA ASP A 494 -27.71 -11.84 23.08
C ASP A 494 -27.76 -10.78 21.98
N ARG A 495 -26.61 -10.28 21.49
CA ARG A 495 -26.52 -9.24 20.45
C ARG A 495 -27.18 -9.64 19.13
N GLN A 496 -27.13 -10.93 18.77
CA GLN A 496 -27.81 -11.47 17.59
C GLN A 496 -29.33 -11.61 17.78
N ALA A 497 -29.84 -11.51 19.01
CA ALA A 497 -31.25 -11.64 19.33
C ALA A 497 -31.92 -10.28 19.62
N VAL A 498 -31.23 -9.16 19.42
CA VAL A 498 -31.78 -7.82 19.64
C VAL A 498 -32.83 -7.52 18.57
N ALA A 499 -34.10 -7.62 18.95
CA ALA A 499 -35.22 -7.34 18.06
C ALA A 499 -35.22 -5.86 17.61
N LEU A 500 -35.05 -5.63 16.31
CA LEU A 500 -35.19 -4.33 15.68
C LEU A 500 -36.64 -4.12 15.22
N ARG A 501 -37.19 -2.92 15.48
CA ARG A 501 -38.52 -2.58 14.99
C ARG A 501 -38.47 -2.39 13.47
N ARG A 502 -39.62 -2.51 12.80
CA ARG A 502 -39.71 -2.28 11.35
C ARG A 502 -39.11 -0.94 10.87
N PRO A 503 -39.31 0.21 11.57
CA PRO A 503 -38.65 1.46 11.20
C PRO A 503 -37.13 1.41 11.35
N ASP A 504 -36.65 0.73 12.39
CA ASP A 504 -35.22 0.57 12.67
C ASP A 504 -34.55 -0.28 11.55
N LEU A 505 -35.21 -1.35 11.10
CA LEU A 505 -34.78 -2.17 9.96
C LEU A 505 -34.77 -1.39 8.64
N ASN A 506 -35.77 -0.53 8.43
CA ASN A 506 -35.85 0.32 7.24
C ASN A 506 -34.69 1.33 7.22
N ASP A 507 -34.40 1.99 8.34
CA ASP A 507 -33.28 2.94 8.44
C ASP A 507 -31.92 2.25 8.20
N VAL A 508 -31.73 1.03 8.71
CA VAL A 508 -30.54 0.21 8.42
C VAL A 508 -30.46 -0.16 6.94
N ALA A 509 -31.58 -0.58 6.33
CA ALA A 509 -31.65 -0.90 4.91
C ALA A 509 -31.35 0.32 4.03
N VAL A 510 -31.88 1.50 4.38
CA VAL A 510 -31.63 2.77 3.67
C VAL A 510 -30.16 3.15 3.79
N SER A 511 -29.56 3.05 4.97
CA SER A 511 -28.12 3.28 5.15
C SER A 511 -27.28 2.34 4.28
N PHE A 512 -27.58 1.04 4.33
CA PHE A 512 -26.86 0.03 3.54
C PHE A 512 -27.02 0.28 2.04
N TYR A 513 -28.22 0.59 1.58
CA TYR A 513 -28.51 0.93 0.18
C TYR A 513 -27.73 2.16 -0.29
N LEU A 514 -27.62 3.19 0.55
CA LEU A 514 -26.85 4.40 0.26
C LEU A 514 -25.33 4.16 0.26
N ASP A 515 -24.83 3.20 1.03
CA ASP A 515 -23.42 2.83 1.08
C ASP A 515 -22.96 1.95 -0.09
N ILE A 516 -23.89 1.31 -0.82
CA ILE A 516 -23.59 0.50 -2.02
C ILE A 516 -23.31 1.39 -3.24
N TRP A 517 -22.34 1.00 -4.06
CA TRP A 517 -22.05 1.61 -5.37
C TRP A 517 -23.28 1.58 -6.30
N TYR A 518 -23.57 2.71 -6.96
CA TYR A 518 -24.77 2.93 -7.78
C TYR A 518 -25.11 1.76 -8.72
N GLU A 519 -24.13 1.25 -9.46
CA GLU A 519 -24.29 0.16 -10.43
C GLU A 519 -24.82 -1.14 -9.80
N ARG A 520 -24.57 -1.34 -8.50
CA ARG A 520 -25.00 -2.54 -7.76
C ARG A 520 -26.31 -2.34 -7.01
N ARG A 521 -26.78 -1.11 -6.84
CA ARG A 521 -27.98 -0.80 -6.05
C ARG A 521 -29.23 -1.48 -6.58
N LYS A 522 -29.45 -1.40 -7.91
CA LYS A 522 -30.60 -2.05 -8.56
C LYS A 522 -30.59 -3.56 -8.33
N ARG A 523 -29.44 -4.20 -8.55
CA ARG A 523 -29.27 -5.64 -8.37
C ARG A 523 -29.44 -6.08 -6.91
N VAL A 524 -28.96 -5.29 -5.96
CA VAL A 524 -29.13 -5.58 -4.52
C VAL A 524 -30.58 -5.36 -4.09
N ALA A 525 -31.25 -4.31 -4.56
CA ALA A 525 -32.66 -4.11 -4.28
C ALA A 525 -33.53 -5.27 -4.81
N GLU A 526 -33.27 -5.72 -6.05
CA GLU A 526 -33.92 -6.89 -6.64
C GLU A 526 -33.65 -8.16 -5.83
N MET A 527 -32.40 -8.39 -5.41
CA MET A 527 -32.01 -9.57 -4.60
C MET A 527 -32.64 -9.58 -3.21
N MET A 528 -32.78 -8.41 -2.58
CA MET A 528 -33.32 -8.25 -1.24
C MET A 528 -34.85 -8.06 -1.21
N GLY A 529 -35.51 -8.08 -2.38
CA GLY A 529 -36.96 -7.86 -2.48
C GLY A 529 -37.40 -6.46 -2.05
N TRP A 530 -36.54 -5.45 -2.24
CA TRP A 530 -36.80 -4.08 -1.83
C TRP A 530 -37.52 -3.31 -2.93
N ASP A 531 -38.72 -2.80 -2.64
CA ASP A 531 -39.38 -1.80 -3.50
C ASP A 531 -38.79 -0.43 -3.19
N VAL A 532 -37.98 0.11 -4.12
CA VAL A 532 -37.29 1.39 -3.99
C VAL A 532 -38.05 2.46 -4.77
N LYS A 533 -38.79 3.31 -4.05
CA LYS A 533 -39.43 4.48 -4.66
C LYS A 533 -38.50 5.68 -4.58
N THR A 534 -38.06 6.21 -5.72
CA THR A 534 -37.36 7.50 -5.80
C THR A 534 -38.36 8.58 -6.21
N THR A 535 -38.56 9.61 -5.39
CA THR A 535 -39.37 10.77 -5.80
C THR A 535 -38.63 11.57 -6.86
N ALA A 536 -39.02 11.39 -8.12
CA ALA A 536 -38.53 12.17 -9.24
C ALA A 536 -39.09 13.59 -9.19
N TYR A 537 -38.24 14.57 -8.88
CA TYR A 537 -38.38 15.91 -9.44
C TYR A 537 -37.12 16.24 -10.22
N GLY A 538 -37.13 15.90 -11.52
CA GLY A 538 -36.09 16.20 -12.49
C GLY A 538 -35.61 14.96 -13.25
N ASN A 539 -36.17 14.76 -14.44
CA ASN A 539 -35.66 13.79 -15.42
C ASN A 539 -34.22 14.17 -15.83
N ASN A 540 -33.20 13.63 -15.15
CA ASN A 540 -31.91 13.37 -15.77
C ASN A 540 -31.05 12.45 -14.90
N THR A 541 -30.60 11.35 -15.49
CA THR A 541 -30.01 10.18 -14.82
C THR A 541 -28.54 10.32 -14.38
N ASP A 542 -27.87 11.47 -14.51
CA ASP A 542 -26.40 11.50 -14.37
C ASP A 542 -25.80 12.64 -13.52
N ALA A 543 -26.55 13.29 -12.64
CA ALA A 543 -25.95 14.36 -11.84
C ALA A 543 -26.55 14.56 -10.43
N PHE A 544 -25.69 14.35 -9.42
CA PHE A 544 -25.72 14.80 -8.03
C PHE A 544 -26.55 14.04 -6.98
N ASP A 545 -25.78 13.47 -6.03
CA ASP A 545 -26.02 13.46 -4.58
C ASP A 545 -27.20 12.61 -4.05
N HIS A 546 -26.86 11.41 -3.56
CA HIS A 546 -27.33 10.84 -2.29
C HIS A 546 -28.68 11.37 -1.72
N THR A 547 -29.79 11.17 -2.44
CA THR A 547 -31.11 11.46 -1.88
C THR A 547 -31.54 10.33 -0.95
N ILE A 548 -31.89 10.69 0.30
CA ILE A 548 -32.47 9.78 1.31
C ILE A 548 -33.89 9.33 0.94
N ASP A 549 -34.45 9.90 -0.11
CA ASP A 549 -35.82 9.61 -0.56
C ASP A 549 -36.02 8.21 -1.15
N ALA A 550 -35.04 7.31 -1.06
CA ALA A 550 -35.25 5.89 -1.28
C ALA A 550 -36.10 5.33 -0.13
N GLN A 551 -37.43 5.30 -0.29
CA GLN A 551 -38.27 4.48 0.58
C GLN A 551 -38.06 3.02 0.19
N ILE A 552 -37.46 2.24 1.10
CA ILE A 552 -37.35 0.79 0.96
C ILE A 552 -38.56 0.18 1.67
N ILE A 553 -39.51 -0.35 0.90
CA ILE A 553 -40.61 -1.12 1.46
C ILE A 553 -40.14 -2.58 1.55
N ILE A 554 -39.88 -3.04 2.76
CA ILE A 554 -39.65 -4.45 3.06
C ILE A 554 -41.02 -5.14 2.96
N ASP A 555 -41.14 -6.18 2.13
CA ASP A 555 -42.43 -6.83 1.85
C ASP A 555 -42.99 -7.56 3.10
N SER A 556 -44.32 -7.68 3.20
CA SER A 556 -45.04 -8.12 4.41
C SER A 556 -44.92 -9.63 4.72
N GLY A 557 -44.26 -10.41 3.85
CA GLY A 557 -44.11 -11.87 3.99
C GLY A 557 -42.88 -12.34 4.78
N GLN A 558 -41.99 -11.44 5.21
CA GLN A 558 -40.79 -11.79 5.98
C GLN A 558 -40.77 -11.06 7.33
N GLU A 559 -41.62 -11.50 8.27
CA GLU A 559 -41.59 -11.03 9.65
C GLU A 559 -40.46 -11.65 10.49
N GLN A 560 -39.66 -12.57 9.92
CA GLN A 560 -38.53 -13.18 10.59
C GLN A 560 -37.35 -13.31 9.63
N ALA A 561 -36.49 -12.30 9.60
CA ALA A 561 -35.12 -12.45 9.16
C ALA A 561 -34.23 -11.92 10.29
N SER A 562 -33.56 -12.87 10.95
CA SER A 562 -32.58 -12.74 12.03
C SER A 562 -31.44 -11.78 11.71
#